data_AF-A0A7X3FFT6-F1
#
_entry.id   AF-A0A7X3FFT6-F1
#
_cell.length_a   1.000
_cell.length_b   1.000
_cell.length_c   1.000
_cell.angle_alpha   90.00
_cell.angle_beta   90.00
_cell.angle_gamma   90.00
#
_symmetry.space_group_name_H-M   'P 1'
#
loop_
_entity.id
_entity.type
_entity.pdbx_description
1 polymer ?
#
loop_
_entity_poly.entity_id
_entity_poly.type
_entity_poly.pdbx_seq_one_letter_code
_entity_poly.pdbx_strand_id
1 'polypeptide(L)'
;MNPKQIKSRIIEVTLDLIDSPEVLEEVDKDIFLDTPLMDIGIDSLAVLELVVTLEREYGVRLSEEELVEITCLQDILKLLLNKQAG
;
A
#
# COMPACT_ATOMS: atom_id res chain seq x y z
N MET A 1 -5.88 14.56 5.94
CA MET A 1 -6.11 13.16 6.39
C MET A 1 -5.07 12.78 7.43
N ASN A 2 -5.34 11.80 8.30
CA ASN A 2 -4.35 11.36 9.28
C ASN A 2 -3.43 10.27 8.66
N PRO A 3 -2.10 10.45 8.58
CA PRO A 3 -1.18 9.46 8.03
C PRO A 3 -1.32 8.07 8.65
N LYS A 4 -1.67 8.01 9.95
CA LYS A 4 -1.93 6.74 10.64
C LYS A 4 -3.13 5.98 10.06
N GLN A 5 -4.17 6.69 9.61
CA GLN A 5 -5.35 6.07 9.01
C GLN A 5 -5.03 5.47 7.64
N ILE A 6 -4.27 6.21 6.80
CA ILE A 6 -3.85 5.71 5.48
C ILE A 6 -2.95 4.49 5.64
N LYS A 7 -1.98 4.56 6.56
CA LYS A 7 -1.10 3.43 6.88
C LYS A 7 -1.89 2.18 7.25
N SER A 8 -2.82 2.29 8.21
CA SER A 8 -3.65 1.14 8.60
C SER A 8 -4.44 0.59 7.42
N ARG A 9 -4.99 1.47 6.58
CA ARG A 9 -5.80 1.05 5.43
C ARG A 9 -5.01 0.33 4.36
N ILE A 10 -3.82 0.82 4.01
CA ILE A 10 -2.93 0.14 3.06
C ILE A 10 -2.64 -1.28 3.55
N ILE A 11 -2.32 -1.43 4.83
CA ILE A 11 -2.02 -2.74 5.42
C ILE A 11 -3.25 -3.66 5.34
N GLU A 12 -4.43 -3.19 5.74
CA GLU A 12 -5.68 -3.96 5.63
C GLU A 12 -5.94 -4.47 4.21
N VAL A 13 -5.92 -3.57 3.21
CA VAL A 13 -6.18 -3.95 1.82
C VAL A 13 -5.11 -4.92 1.30
N THR A 14 -3.85 -4.72 1.68
CA THR A 14 -2.75 -5.61 1.33
C THR A 14 -3.01 -7.04 1.82
N LEU A 15 -3.47 -7.18 3.06
CA LEU A 15 -3.73 -8.48 3.69
C LEU A 15 -4.94 -9.19 3.10
N ASP A 16 -5.98 -8.42 2.78
CA ASP A 16 -7.14 -8.91 2.07
C ASP A 16 -6.76 -9.49 0.70
N LEU A 17 -5.74 -8.91 0.03
CA LEU A 17 -5.25 -9.37 -1.27
C LEU A 17 -4.37 -10.63 -1.19
N ILE A 18 -3.57 -10.77 -0.13
CA ILE A 18 -2.68 -11.94 0.04
C ILE A 18 -3.31 -13.10 0.84
N ASP A 19 -4.59 -12.98 1.21
CA ASP A 19 -5.36 -13.96 1.99
C ASP A 19 -4.58 -14.51 3.21
N SER A 20 -3.76 -13.65 3.83
CA SER A 20 -2.85 -14.01 4.92
C SER A 20 -3.08 -13.11 6.14
N PRO A 21 -4.22 -13.28 6.83
CA PRO A 21 -4.59 -12.44 7.97
C PRO A 21 -3.67 -12.63 9.18
N GLU A 22 -2.92 -13.75 9.29
CA GLU A 22 -2.02 -14.00 10.43
C GLU A 22 -0.84 -13.02 10.51
N VAL A 23 -0.52 -12.35 9.40
CA VAL A 23 0.57 -11.37 9.33
C VAL A 23 0.31 -10.17 10.27
N LEU A 24 -0.95 -9.77 10.53
CA LEU A 24 -1.25 -8.59 11.35
C LEU A 24 -0.81 -8.63 12.82
N GLU A 25 -0.82 -9.81 13.42
CA GLU A 25 -0.62 -9.95 14.87
C GLU A 25 0.86 -10.07 15.23
N GLU A 26 1.70 -10.55 14.30
CA GLU A 26 3.10 -10.89 14.59
C GLU A 26 4.13 -9.97 13.95
N VAL A 27 3.82 -9.25 12.84
CA VAL A 27 4.79 -8.32 12.24
C VAL A 27 4.63 -6.88 12.70
N ASP A 28 5.78 -6.26 12.92
CA ASP A 28 5.88 -4.82 13.10
C ASP A 28 5.39 -4.11 11.83
N LYS A 29 4.38 -3.26 11.97
CA LYS A 29 3.74 -2.54 10.86
C LYS A 29 4.68 -1.58 10.15
N ASP A 30 5.70 -1.05 10.82
CA ASP A 30 6.72 -0.23 10.17
C ASP A 30 7.65 -1.11 9.32
N ILE A 31 8.06 -2.27 9.84
CA ILE A 31 8.84 -3.24 9.06
C ILE A 31 8.04 -3.70 7.83
N PHE A 32 6.78 -4.08 8.02
CA PHE A 32 5.92 -4.55 6.93
C PHE A 32 5.74 -3.54 5.80
N LEU A 33 5.75 -2.23 6.12
CA LEU A 33 5.66 -1.20 5.10
C LEU A 33 6.92 -1.07 4.25
N ASP A 34 8.09 -1.24 4.88
CA ASP A 34 9.40 -1.13 4.22
C ASP A 34 9.83 -2.45 3.56
N THR A 35 9.15 -3.57 3.85
CA THR A 35 9.42 -4.86 3.21
C THR A 35 9.11 -4.80 1.71
N PRO A 36 9.99 -5.32 0.85
CA PRO A 36 9.70 -5.45 -0.58
C PRO A 36 8.41 -6.23 -0.85
N LEU A 37 7.61 -5.76 -1.81
CA LEU A 37 6.30 -6.36 -2.11
C LEU A 37 6.39 -7.86 -2.48
N MET A 38 7.47 -8.25 -3.16
CA MET A 38 7.72 -9.66 -3.49
C MET A 38 7.98 -10.53 -2.25
N ASP A 39 8.59 -9.98 -1.19
CA ASP A 39 8.93 -10.72 0.03
C ASP A 39 7.70 -10.93 0.92
N ILE A 40 6.68 -10.07 0.81
CA ILE A 40 5.38 -10.24 1.49
C ILE A 40 4.37 -11.05 0.65
N GLY A 41 4.79 -11.59 -0.49
CA GLY A 41 3.94 -12.43 -1.34
C GLY A 41 2.97 -11.66 -2.23
N ILE A 42 3.17 -10.35 -2.43
CA ILE A 42 2.41 -9.55 -3.40
C ILE A 42 3.03 -9.65 -4.78
N ASP A 43 2.22 -10.07 -5.75
CA ASP A 43 2.58 -10.05 -7.17
C ASP A 43 2.26 -8.70 -7.84
N SER A 44 2.76 -8.48 -9.05
CA SER A 44 2.54 -7.24 -9.79
C SER A 44 1.07 -6.91 -10.08
N LEU A 45 0.19 -7.92 -10.14
CA LEU A 45 -1.23 -7.73 -10.39
C LEU A 45 -1.94 -7.24 -9.11
N ALA A 46 -1.61 -7.85 -7.97
CA ALA A 46 -2.09 -7.43 -6.66
C ALA A 46 -1.60 -6.02 -6.31
N VAL A 47 -0.40 -5.60 -6.73
CA VAL A 47 0.04 -4.20 -6.60
C VAL A 47 -0.91 -3.25 -7.35
N LEU A 48 -1.25 -3.56 -8.59
CA LEU A 48 -2.17 -2.75 -9.38
C LEU A 48 -3.55 -2.70 -8.73
N GLU A 49 -4.05 -3.82 -8.23
CA GLU A 49 -5.36 -3.90 -7.57
C GLU A 49 -5.38 -3.10 -6.24
N LEU A 50 -4.31 -3.20 -5.44
CA LEU A 50 -4.10 -2.40 -4.24
C LEU A 50 -4.14 -0.91 -4.57
N VAL A 51 -3.35 -0.48 -5.54
CA VAL A 51 -3.28 0.93 -5.93
C VAL A 51 -4.64 1.42 -6.45
N VAL A 52 -5.28 0.70 -7.36
CA VAL A 52 -6.59 1.09 -7.91
C VAL A 52 -7.65 1.18 -6.81
N THR A 53 -7.59 0.29 -5.81
CA THR A 53 -8.49 0.33 -4.65
C THR A 53 -8.27 1.60 -3.84
N LEU A 54 -7.02 1.94 -3.53
CA LEU A 54 -6.66 3.13 -2.76
C LEU A 54 -6.95 4.42 -3.53
N GLU A 55 -6.69 4.46 -4.84
CA GLU A 55 -7.03 5.57 -5.73
C GLU A 55 -8.53 5.90 -5.69
N ARG A 56 -9.37 4.87 -5.81
CA ARG A 56 -10.82 5.01 -5.75
C ARG A 56 -11.29 5.44 -4.37
N GLU A 57 -10.70 4.87 -3.31
CA GLU A 57 -11.07 5.19 -1.92
C GLU A 57 -10.71 6.63 -1.55
N TYR A 58 -9.53 7.11 -1.97
CA TYR A 58 -9.04 8.46 -1.64
C TYR A 58 -9.30 9.50 -2.72
N GLY A 59 -9.89 9.12 -3.85
CA GLY A 59 -10.18 10.03 -4.96
C GLY A 59 -8.92 10.60 -5.61
N VAL A 60 -7.82 9.83 -5.65
CA VAL A 60 -6.55 10.25 -6.24
C VAL A 60 -6.25 9.45 -7.51
N ARG A 61 -5.31 9.96 -8.31
CA ARG A 61 -4.70 9.21 -9.41
C ARG A 61 -3.19 9.29 -9.33
N LEU A 62 -2.56 8.13 -9.42
CA LEU A 62 -1.13 7.92 -9.56
C LEU A 62 -0.83 7.75 -11.06
N SER A 63 0.24 8.40 -11.51
CA SER A 63 0.76 8.27 -12.87
C SER A 63 1.46 6.94 -13.06
N GLU A 64 1.53 6.43 -14.30
CA GLU A 64 2.27 5.19 -14.61
C GLU A 64 3.72 5.24 -14.09
N GLU A 65 4.39 6.38 -14.22
CA GLU A 65 5.74 6.64 -13.71
C GLU A 65 5.85 6.38 -12.19
N GLU A 66 4.86 6.87 -11.42
CA GLU A 66 4.81 6.68 -9.97
C GLU A 66 4.56 5.20 -9.62
N LEU A 67 3.80 4.46 -10.45
CA LEU A 67 3.54 3.04 -10.24
C LEU A 67 4.80 2.18 -10.42
N VAL A 68 5.66 2.53 -11.39
CA VAL A 68 6.90 1.77 -11.65
C VAL A 68 7.92 1.95 -10.52
N GLU A 69 7.82 3.04 -9.75
CA GLU A 69 8.69 3.32 -8.61
C GLU A 69 8.27 2.60 -7.33
N ILE A 70 7.10 1.95 -7.30
CA ILE A 70 6.59 1.24 -6.13
C ILE A 70 7.40 -0.05 -5.92
N THR A 71 8.12 -0.11 -4.80
CA THR A 71 8.88 -1.31 -4.39
C THR A 71 8.39 -1.89 -3.07
N CYS A 72 7.79 -1.05 -2.22
CA CYS A 72 7.25 -1.40 -0.92
C CYS A 72 5.96 -0.61 -0.64
N LEU A 73 5.20 -1.01 0.38
CA LEU A 73 3.95 -0.31 0.77
C LEU A 73 4.21 1.12 1.26
N GLN A 74 5.41 1.38 1.79
CA GLN A 74 5.85 2.70 2.21
C GLN A 74 5.89 3.70 1.04
N ASP A 75 6.16 3.24 -0.19
CA ASP A 75 6.13 4.08 -1.39
C ASP A 75 4.71 4.51 -1.72
N ILE A 76 3.76 3.57 -1.65
CA ILE A 76 2.33 3.84 -1.83
C ILE A 76 1.83 4.87 -0.81
N LEU A 77 2.21 4.72 0.46
CA LEU A 77 1.87 5.67 1.51
C LEU A 77 2.38 7.09 1.18
N LYS A 78 3.63 7.22 0.73
CA LYS A 78 4.21 8.51 0.35
C LYS A 78 3.48 9.12 -0.85
N LEU A 79 3.20 8.33 -1.89
CA LEU A 79 2.48 8.78 -3.08
C LEU A 79 1.08 9.31 -2.73
N LEU A 80 0.32 8.55 -1.95
CA LEU A 80 -1.02 8.97 -1.50
C LEU A 80 -0.98 10.25 -0.65
N LEU A 81 -0.02 10.35 0.28
CA LEU A 81 0.15 11.56 1.09
C LEU A 81 0.50 12.78 0.23
N ASN A 82 1.37 12.61 -0.77
CA ASN A 82 1.75 13.69 -1.70
C ASN A 82 0.55 14.17 -2.52
N LYS A 83 -0.28 13.26 -3.05
CA LYS A 83 -1.50 13.62 -3.81
C LYS A 83 -2.54 14.33 -2.95
N GLN A 84 -2.63 13.99 -1.66
CA GLN A 84 -3.58 14.58 -0.71
C GLN A 84 -3.10 15.91 -0.11
N ALA A 85 -1.81 16.22 -0.23
CA ALA A 85 -1.23 17.49 0.23
C ALA A 85 -1.27 18.60 -0.83
N GLY A 86 -1.49 18.25 -2.10
CA GLY A 86 -1.59 19.17 -3.24
C GLY A 86 -3.00 19.58 -3.62
#